data_AF-A0A136PRM2-F1
#
_entry.id   AF-A0A136PRM2-F1
#
_cell.length_a   1.000
_cell.length_b   1.000
_cell.length_c   1.000
_cell.angle_alpha   90.00
_cell.angle_beta   90.00
_cell.angle_gamma   90.00
#
_symmetry.space_group_name_H-M   'P 1'
#
loop_
_entity.id
_entity.type
_entity.pdbx_description
1 polymer ?
#
loop_
_entity_poly.entity_id
_entity_poly.type
_entity_poly.pdbx_seq_one_letter_code
_entity_poly.pdbx_strand_id
1 'polypeptide(L)'
;RRLGWVDTFRRSRELLPLLAELRAELADLDHVVLAGTGGATLAAEVITRTLGRPLTVLDSTDPGRVRAALADRLERTVVVAVGTSGGTVETDSLLRAYREAFLAAGLTEEEAGRHVVVVTDPDSPLGRTAVDLGAVVVPADLRVAGRYAALSAFGLVPAALAGVEVVELLDQAEALADALGRDRDNPGLALGAALGAAAIGGRDTVVLVSDGTGLDGLGDWIEQLLAESTGKAGRGLLPVVLAAPDDPGPTGPDVLTVSYGGALAAGAVPGGGVAPDLAVTGPLGAQFLAWEYATALAGVALGVDPFDEPDGAGSTEHTSRILACGPPAERPSFTVGAVEAYAPAGAPADLVGALRWLVEGLGSDGYLAVLAYLDRYADADAARLRARLAGATARPVTFGWGPRYLHSTGQYHQGGPQVGSYLQVTGTIDADLPVPDRPYSFGELQAAQAAGDRQALAGRGRPVLRLHLTDRAEGVAQLLDAAGRLTT
;
A
#
# COMPACT_ATOMS: atom_id res chain seq x y z
N ARG A 1 9.92 -6.33 21.65
CA ARG A 1 9.72 -7.19 20.46
C ARG A 1 8.23 -7.19 20.14
N ARG A 2 7.83 -6.85 18.89
CA ARG A 2 6.42 -6.78 18.46
C ARG A 2 5.94 -8.15 17.93
N LEU A 3 5.76 -9.10 18.84
CA LEU A 3 5.37 -10.49 18.51
C LEU A 3 3.91 -10.81 18.82
N GLY A 4 3.07 -9.79 19.07
CA GLY A 4 1.66 -10.01 19.41
C GLY A 4 0.88 -10.72 18.30
N TRP A 5 1.31 -10.59 17.04
CA TRP A 5 0.60 -11.11 15.86
C TRP A 5 0.43 -12.63 15.86
N VAL A 6 1.33 -13.37 16.51
CA VAL A 6 1.38 -14.84 16.50
C VAL A 6 0.09 -15.50 16.99
N ASP A 7 -0.61 -14.88 17.95
CA ASP A 7 -1.86 -15.35 18.53
C ASP A 7 -2.97 -14.27 18.46
N THR A 8 -2.78 -13.23 17.65
CA THR A 8 -3.74 -12.12 17.53
C THR A 8 -5.13 -12.61 17.15
N PHE A 9 -5.24 -13.57 16.22
CA PHE A 9 -6.54 -14.13 15.81
C PHE A 9 -7.33 -14.74 16.99
N ARG A 10 -6.66 -15.26 18.03
CA ARG A 10 -7.30 -15.76 19.25
C ARG A 10 -7.80 -14.63 20.13
N ARG A 11 -6.93 -13.64 20.37
CA ARG A 11 -7.28 -12.47 21.20
C ARG A 11 -8.36 -11.62 20.56
N SER A 12 -8.35 -11.48 19.24
CA SER A 12 -9.35 -10.72 18.50
C SER A 12 -10.76 -11.32 18.56
N ARG A 13 -10.94 -12.54 19.07
CA ARG A 13 -12.28 -13.05 19.42
C ARG A 13 -12.93 -12.23 20.54
N GLU A 14 -12.15 -11.58 21.40
CA GLU A 14 -12.65 -10.65 22.43
C GLU A 14 -13.29 -9.39 21.83
N LEU A 15 -13.01 -9.08 20.55
CA LEU A 15 -13.65 -7.97 19.83
C LEU A 15 -15.08 -8.30 19.38
N LEU A 16 -15.45 -9.57 19.28
CA LEU A 16 -16.73 -9.97 18.66
C LEU A 16 -17.97 -9.32 19.31
N PRO A 17 -18.08 -9.23 20.65
CA PRO A 17 -19.20 -8.52 21.27
C PRO A 17 -19.23 -7.03 20.91
N LEU A 18 -18.07 -6.35 20.98
CA LEU A 18 -17.94 -4.94 20.61
C LEU A 18 -18.31 -4.70 19.14
N LEU A 19 -17.87 -5.58 18.23
CA LEU A 19 -18.22 -5.48 16.81
C LEU A 19 -19.72 -5.67 16.57
N ALA A 20 -20.37 -6.56 17.33
CA ALA A 20 -21.81 -6.74 17.25
C ALA A 20 -22.58 -5.51 17.77
N GLU A 21 -22.11 -4.91 18.86
CA GLU A 21 -22.66 -3.66 19.41
C GLU A 21 -22.51 -2.50 18.41
N LEU A 22 -21.31 -2.30 17.86
CA LEU A 22 -21.07 -1.23 16.88
C LEU A 22 -21.91 -1.39 15.61
N ARG A 23 -22.05 -2.62 15.10
CA ARG A 23 -22.92 -2.89 13.94
C ARG A 23 -24.39 -2.60 14.24
N ALA A 24 -24.84 -2.82 15.47
CA ALA A 24 -26.21 -2.53 15.87
C ALA A 24 -26.44 -1.03 16.08
N GLU A 25 -25.50 -0.34 16.71
CA GLU A 25 -25.57 1.10 16.98
C GLU A 25 -25.49 1.96 15.71
N LEU A 26 -24.71 1.50 14.72
CA LEU A 26 -24.47 2.19 13.45
C LEU A 26 -25.25 1.57 12.29
N ALA A 27 -26.34 0.84 12.57
CA ALA A 27 -27.08 0.07 11.55
C ALA A 27 -27.71 0.93 10.44
N ASP A 28 -27.95 2.22 10.68
CA ASP A 28 -28.38 3.23 9.72
C ASP A 28 -27.23 3.78 8.84
N LEU A 29 -25.98 3.56 9.23
CA LEU A 29 -24.78 3.96 8.48
C LEU A 29 -24.25 2.78 7.67
N ASP A 30 -24.71 2.64 6.44
CA ASP A 30 -24.36 1.51 5.56
C ASP A 30 -23.30 1.83 4.49
N HIS A 31 -22.70 3.02 4.57
CA HIS A 31 -21.53 3.37 3.77
C HIS A 31 -20.30 3.42 4.67
N VAL A 32 -19.37 2.47 4.50
CA VAL A 32 -18.13 2.43 5.28
C VAL A 32 -16.99 3.03 4.48
N VAL A 33 -16.38 4.08 5.03
CA VAL A 33 -15.15 4.66 4.51
C VAL A 33 -13.99 4.29 5.45
N LEU A 34 -12.98 3.63 4.94
CA LEU A 34 -11.74 3.36 5.66
C LEU A 34 -10.70 4.43 5.32
N ALA A 35 -10.41 5.29 6.29
CA ALA A 35 -9.43 6.36 6.19
C ALA A 35 -8.12 5.96 6.88
N GLY A 36 -7.06 5.77 6.10
CA GLY A 36 -5.77 5.37 6.63
C GLY A 36 -4.82 4.85 5.56
N THR A 37 -3.60 4.52 5.97
CA THR A 37 -2.56 3.97 5.10
C THR A 37 -1.99 2.67 5.67
N GLY A 38 -1.21 1.96 4.87
CA GLY A 38 -0.47 0.77 5.29
C GLY A 38 -1.29 -0.52 5.46
N GLY A 39 -0.67 -1.51 6.12
CA GLY A 39 -1.05 -2.93 5.96
C GLY A 39 -2.38 -3.29 6.58
N ALA A 40 -2.77 -2.56 7.62
CA ALA A 40 -4.10 -2.58 8.21
C ALA A 40 -5.19 -2.24 7.20
N THR A 41 -5.00 -1.14 6.47
CA THR A 41 -5.93 -0.65 5.45
C THR A 41 -6.02 -1.62 4.28
N LEU A 42 -4.86 -2.10 3.83
CA LEU A 42 -4.73 -3.12 2.79
C LEU A 42 -5.47 -4.41 3.16
N ALA A 43 -5.29 -4.93 4.38
CA ALA A 43 -5.95 -6.17 4.81
C ALA A 43 -7.48 -6.07 4.77
N ALA A 44 -8.05 -4.96 5.26
CA ALA A 44 -9.49 -4.74 5.20
C ALA A 44 -10.01 -4.61 3.75
N GLU A 45 -9.25 -3.96 2.86
CA GLU A 45 -9.55 -3.91 1.42
C GLU A 45 -9.58 -5.31 0.81
N VAL A 46 -8.58 -6.15 1.10
CA VAL A 46 -8.52 -7.55 0.62
C VAL A 46 -9.70 -8.37 1.13
N ILE A 47 -10.00 -8.29 2.43
CA ILE A 47 -11.10 -9.02 3.05
C ILE A 47 -12.44 -8.67 2.39
N THR A 48 -12.73 -7.38 2.27
CA THR A 48 -14.01 -6.91 1.74
C THR A 48 -14.15 -7.20 0.26
N ARG A 49 -13.10 -7.02 -0.55
CA ARG A 49 -13.10 -7.39 -1.97
C ARG A 49 -13.32 -8.89 -2.17
N THR A 50 -12.54 -9.72 -1.48
CA THR A 50 -12.64 -11.19 -1.56
C THR A 50 -14.05 -11.69 -1.21
N LEU A 51 -14.72 -11.05 -0.24
CA LEU A 51 -16.04 -11.46 0.23
C LEU A 51 -17.19 -10.64 -0.39
N GLY A 52 -16.91 -9.81 -1.41
CA GLY A 52 -17.92 -9.04 -2.13
C GLY A 52 -18.67 -8.01 -1.26
N ARG A 53 -18.00 -7.42 -0.27
CA ARG A 53 -18.56 -6.39 0.62
C ARG A 53 -18.12 -4.98 0.20
N PRO A 54 -19.01 -3.98 0.25
CA PRO A 54 -18.67 -2.62 -0.13
C PRO A 54 -17.82 -1.94 0.95
N LEU A 55 -16.62 -1.48 0.58
CA LEU A 55 -15.75 -0.67 1.42
C LEU A 55 -15.11 0.42 0.56
N THR A 56 -15.27 1.68 0.96
CA THR A 56 -14.58 2.80 0.33
C THR A 56 -13.25 3.03 1.03
N VAL A 57 -12.16 2.63 0.40
CA VAL A 57 -10.81 2.91 0.93
C VAL A 57 -10.36 4.30 0.50
N LEU A 58 -9.97 5.12 1.47
CA LEU A 58 -9.47 6.47 1.32
C LEU A 58 -8.08 6.58 1.94
N ASP A 59 -7.09 6.25 1.12
CA ASP A 59 -5.67 6.13 1.44
C ASP A 59 -4.81 7.09 0.61
N SER A 60 -5.44 8.14 0.07
CA SER A 60 -4.82 9.15 -0.77
C SER A 60 -5.14 10.56 -0.27
N THR A 61 -4.19 11.45 -0.51
CA THR A 61 -4.29 12.90 -0.28
C THR A 61 -4.65 13.66 -1.56
N ASP A 62 -4.93 12.97 -2.67
CA ASP A 62 -5.42 13.61 -3.90
C ASP A 62 -6.75 14.36 -3.64
N PRO A 63 -6.83 15.67 -3.90
CA PRO A 63 -8.03 16.45 -3.63
C PRO A 63 -9.28 15.98 -4.38
N GLY A 64 -9.12 15.46 -5.61
CA GLY A 64 -10.20 14.89 -6.39
C GLY A 64 -10.79 13.66 -5.70
N ARG A 65 -9.91 12.76 -5.26
CA ARG A 65 -10.31 11.56 -4.54
C ARG A 65 -11.00 11.87 -3.20
N VAL A 66 -10.45 12.79 -2.42
CA VAL A 66 -11.04 13.19 -1.13
C VAL A 66 -12.43 13.79 -1.35
N ARG A 67 -12.57 14.71 -2.31
CA ARG A 67 -13.86 15.34 -2.62
C ARG A 67 -14.91 14.34 -3.10
N ALA A 68 -14.50 13.37 -3.94
CA ALA A 68 -15.38 12.30 -4.39
C ALA A 68 -15.90 11.45 -3.22
N ALA A 69 -15.03 11.13 -2.24
CA ALA A 69 -15.43 10.38 -1.05
C ALA A 69 -16.39 11.19 -0.15
N LEU A 70 -16.12 12.48 0.08
CA LEU A 70 -16.99 13.36 0.86
C LEU A 70 -18.37 13.56 0.21
N ALA A 71 -18.46 13.46 -1.12
CA ALA A 71 -19.72 13.60 -1.85
C ALA A 71 -20.56 12.31 -1.93
N ASP A 72 -19.99 11.15 -1.59
CA ASP A 72 -20.70 9.86 -1.65
C ASP A 72 -21.43 9.57 -0.32
N ARG A 73 -22.75 9.79 -0.32
CA ARG A 73 -23.69 9.36 0.74
C ARG A 73 -23.27 9.78 2.16
N LEU A 74 -22.71 10.99 2.32
CA LEU A 74 -22.16 11.51 3.58
C LEU A 74 -23.03 11.23 4.82
N GLU A 75 -24.34 11.52 4.76
CA GLU A 75 -25.29 11.31 5.88
C GLU A 75 -25.48 9.83 6.30
N ARG A 76 -25.02 8.88 5.49
CA ARG A 76 -25.06 7.43 5.77
C ARG A 76 -23.66 6.84 5.95
N THR A 77 -22.64 7.69 6.01
CA THR A 77 -21.25 7.26 6.07
C THR A 77 -20.77 7.10 7.50
N VAL A 78 -20.19 5.94 7.81
CA VAL A 78 -19.26 5.77 8.95
C VAL A 78 -17.83 5.81 8.44
N VAL A 79 -17.02 6.68 9.03
CA VAL A 79 -15.58 6.80 8.76
C VAL A 79 -14.82 5.99 9.80
N VAL A 80 -14.15 4.94 9.36
CA VAL A 80 -13.23 4.14 10.17
C VAL A 80 -11.82 4.67 9.95
N ALA A 81 -11.26 5.37 10.93
CA ALA A 81 -9.89 5.85 10.88
C ALA A 81 -8.94 4.87 11.60
N VAL A 82 -7.83 4.52 10.95
CA VAL A 82 -6.86 3.57 11.49
C VAL A 82 -5.45 4.16 11.57
N GLY A 83 -4.76 3.91 12.69
CA GLY A 83 -3.34 4.26 12.85
C GLY A 83 -2.79 3.93 14.24
N THR A 84 -1.51 3.57 14.36
CA THR A 84 -0.89 3.19 15.65
C THR A 84 -0.25 4.35 16.40
N SER A 85 0.32 5.32 15.69
CA SER A 85 1.12 6.41 16.28
C SER A 85 0.39 7.76 16.28
N GLY A 86 -0.74 7.84 15.59
CA GLY A 86 -1.57 9.04 15.43
C GLY A 86 -0.90 10.26 14.78
N GLY A 87 0.33 10.12 14.27
CA GLY A 87 1.07 11.19 13.60
C GLY A 87 0.96 11.18 12.07
N THR A 88 0.22 10.24 11.50
CA THR A 88 0.03 10.12 10.05
C THR A 88 -0.77 11.30 9.54
N VAL A 89 -0.10 12.19 8.80
CA VAL A 89 -0.68 13.45 8.31
C VAL A 89 -1.87 13.22 7.39
N GLU A 90 -1.87 12.10 6.67
CA GLU A 90 -2.96 11.65 5.80
C GLU A 90 -4.23 11.41 6.63
N THR A 91 -4.18 10.54 7.63
CA THR A 91 -5.35 10.19 8.46
C THR A 91 -5.91 11.40 9.20
N ASP A 92 -5.06 12.25 9.78
CA ASP A 92 -5.49 13.48 10.45
C ASP A 92 -6.18 14.45 9.47
N SER A 93 -5.61 14.65 8.29
CA SER A 93 -6.20 15.54 7.27
C SER A 93 -7.56 15.03 6.80
N LEU A 94 -7.70 13.72 6.59
CA LEU A 94 -8.96 13.08 6.19
C LEU A 94 -10.04 13.20 7.26
N LEU A 95 -9.70 12.96 8.53
CA LEU A 95 -10.65 13.11 9.64
C LEU A 95 -11.14 14.55 9.77
N ARG A 96 -10.25 15.54 9.63
CA ARG A 96 -10.61 16.97 9.62
C ARG A 96 -11.58 17.29 8.50
N ALA A 97 -11.32 16.78 7.30
CA ALA A 97 -12.18 17.00 6.14
C ALA A 97 -13.57 16.39 6.32
N TYR A 98 -13.67 15.17 6.87
CA TYR A 98 -14.97 14.55 7.18
C TYR A 98 -15.73 15.30 8.27
N ARG A 99 -15.05 15.69 9.35
CA ARG A 99 -15.67 16.49 10.42
C ARG A 99 -16.27 17.78 9.86
N GLU A 100 -15.49 18.54 9.10
CA GLU A 100 -15.96 19.77 8.45
C GLU A 100 -17.16 19.49 7.52
N ALA A 101 -17.10 18.41 6.74
CA ALA A 101 -18.20 18.05 5.86
C ALA A 101 -19.49 17.69 6.62
N PHE A 102 -19.39 16.94 7.73
CA PHE A 102 -20.55 16.61 8.57
C PHE A 102 -21.18 17.87 9.18
N LEU A 103 -20.37 18.78 9.73
CA LEU A 103 -20.85 20.04 10.29
C LEU A 103 -21.49 20.93 9.21
N ALA A 104 -20.89 20.99 8.02
CA ALA A 104 -21.43 21.72 6.87
C ALA A 104 -22.76 21.12 6.35
N ALA A 105 -22.97 19.82 6.55
CA ALA A 105 -24.23 19.14 6.26
C ALA A 105 -25.31 19.36 7.35
N GLY A 106 -24.99 20.09 8.42
CA GLY A 106 -25.92 20.47 9.48
C GLY A 106 -25.97 19.50 10.66
N LEU A 107 -25.06 18.53 10.74
CA LEU A 107 -24.90 17.68 11.92
C LEU A 107 -24.29 18.50 13.07
N THR A 108 -24.73 18.20 14.29
CA THR A 108 -24.09 18.66 15.52
C THR A 108 -22.73 17.97 15.71
N GLU A 109 -21.90 18.49 16.61
CA GLU A 109 -20.61 17.85 16.96
C GLU A 109 -20.78 16.41 17.46
N GLU A 110 -21.83 16.15 18.25
CA GLU A 110 -22.15 14.81 18.76
C GLU A 110 -22.57 13.85 17.63
N GLU A 111 -23.42 14.33 16.71
CA GLU A 111 -23.81 13.55 15.53
C GLU A 111 -22.61 13.30 14.61
N ALA A 112 -21.76 14.30 14.37
CA ALA A 112 -20.53 14.11 13.59
C ALA A 112 -19.58 13.10 14.25
N GLY A 113 -19.44 13.13 15.58
CA GLY A 113 -18.64 12.17 16.35
C GLY A 113 -19.12 10.73 16.18
N ARG A 114 -20.44 10.51 16.20
CA ARG A 114 -21.06 9.19 15.98
C ARG A 114 -20.69 8.58 14.62
N HIS A 115 -20.46 9.41 13.60
CA HIS A 115 -20.06 8.95 12.27
C HIS A 115 -18.58 8.51 12.19
N VAL A 116 -17.83 8.55 13.29
CA VAL A 116 -16.40 8.24 13.31
C VAL A 116 -16.09 7.11 14.29
N VAL A 117 -15.36 6.11 13.81
CA VAL A 117 -14.77 5.02 14.60
C VAL A 117 -13.25 5.07 14.41
N VAL A 118 -12.50 5.10 15.49
CA VAL A 118 -11.04 5.21 15.43
C VAL A 118 -10.39 3.98 16.05
N VAL A 119 -9.62 3.23 15.25
CA VAL A 119 -8.79 2.12 15.74
C VAL A 119 -7.37 2.63 15.94
N THR A 120 -6.97 2.79 17.21
CA THR A 120 -5.68 3.42 17.56
C THR A 120 -5.25 3.08 18.98
N ASP A 121 -4.03 3.48 19.35
CA ASP A 121 -3.64 3.63 20.74
C ASP A 121 -4.40 4.82 21.36
N PRO A 122 -5.20 4.61 22.42
CA PRO A 122 -5.94 5.70 23.07
C PRO A 122 -5.07 6.86 23.54
N ASP A 123 -3.81 6.61 23.90
CA ASP A 123 -2.89 7.65 24.39
C ASP A 123 -2.15 8.39 23.24
N SER A 124 -2.37 7.98 21.99
CA SER A 124 -1.77 8.61 20.81
C SER A 124 -2.40 9.97 20.47
N PRO A 125 -1.74 10.82 19.65
CA PRO A 125 -2.36 12.00 19.07
C PRO A 125 -3.72 11.74 18.41
N LEU A 126 -3.84 10.64 17.65
CA LEU A 126 -5.10 10.25 17.01
C LEU A 126 -6.15 9.79 18.03
N GLY A 127 -5.74 9.11 19.11
CA GLY A 127 -6.63 8.77 20.22
C GLY A 127 -7.23 10.00 20.89
N ARG A 128 -6.40 11.03 21.14
CA ARG A 128 -6.86 12.32 21.66
C ARG A 128 -7.80 13.04 20.69
N THR A 129 -7.47 13.07 19.39
CA THR A 129 -8.36 13.61 18.37
C THR A 129 -9.71 12.87 18.35
N ALA A 130 -9.71 11.54 18.47
CA ALA A 130 -10.95 10.76 18.52
C ALA A 130 -11.82 11.15 19.74
N VAL A 131 -11.21 11.34 20.91
CA VAL A 131 -11.90 11.81 22.11
C VAL A 131 -12.48 13.22 21.91
N ASP A 132 -11.70 14.13 21.33
CA ASP A 132 -12.13 15.51 21.06
C ASP A 132 -13.31 15.54 20.07
N LEU A 133 -13.37 14.58 19.15
CA LEU A 133 -14.47 14.41 18.20
C LEU A 133 -15.71 13.74 18.81
N GLY A 134 -15.63 13.16 20.01
CA GLY A 134 -16.68 12.29 20.54
C GLY A 134 -16.83 10.98 19.76
N ALA A 135 -15.77 10.56 19.05
CA ALA A 135 -15.76 9.34 18.25
C ALA A 135 -15.59 8.08 19.11
N VAL A 136 -16.07 6.94 18.61
CA VAL A 136 -15.79 5.65 19.25
C VAL A 136 -14.31 5.31 19.07
N VAL A 137 -13.63 4.98 20.17
CA VAL A 137 -12.23 4.54 20.15
C VAL A 137 -12.16 3.03 20.40
N VAL A 138 -11.61 2.29 19.43
CA VAL A 138 -11.29 0.87 19.57
C VAL A 138 -9.78 0.73 19.82
N PRO A 139 -9.35 0.22 20.99
CA PRO A 139 -7.93 0.10 21.32
C PRO A 139 -7.18 -0.84 20.36
N ALA A 140 -6.04 -0.38 19.85
CA ALA A 140 -5.10 -1.17 19.06
C ALA A 140 -4.15 -1.98 19.95
N ASP A 141 -3.73 -3.17 19.49
CA ASP A 141 -2.70 -3.97 20.17
C ASP A 141 -1.30 -3.50 19.75
N LEU A 142 -0.66 -2.68 20.59
CA LEU A 142 0.69 -2.12 20.36
C LEU A 142 1.81 -3.17 20.24
N ARG A 143 1.54 -4.43 20.59
CA ARG A 143 2.50 -5.53 20.40
C ARG A 143 2.52 -6.05 18.96
N VAL A 144 1.63 -5.55 18.11
CA VAL A 144 1.45 -5.94 16.70
C VAL A 144 1.89 -4.79 15.80
N ALA A 145 2.79 -5.06 14.85
CA ALA A 145 3.14 -4.08 13.82
C ALA A 145 2.01 -3.95 12.79
N GLY A 146 1.81 -2.77 12.19
CA GLY A 146 0.66 -2.49 11.30
C GLY A 146 0.51 -3.46 10.12
N ARG A 147 1.62 -3.92 9.51
CA ARG A 147 1.59 -4.94 8.44
C ARG A 147 1.29 -6.36 8.90
N TYR A 148 1.38 -6.63 10.21
CA TYR A 148 1.08 -7.90 10.88
C TYR A 148 -0.27 -7.86 11.63
N ALA A 149 -1.11 -6.88 11.30
CA ALA A 149 -2.34 -6.56 12.03
C ALA A 149 -3.61 -6.94 11.26
N ALA A 150 -3.51 -7.76 10.21
CA ALA A 150 -4.64 -8.12 9.34
C ALA A 150 -5.83 -8.68 10.12
N LEU A 151 -5.56 -9.58 11.09
CA LEU A 151 -6.58 -10.20 11.94
C LEU A 151 -6.73 -9.51 13.30
N SER A 152 -6.27 -8.26 13.44
CA SER A 152 -6.48 -7.44 14.64
C SER A 152 -7.66 -6.47 14.48
N ALA A 153 -7.94 -5.63 15.48
CA ALA A 153 -8.93 -4.57 15.37
C ALA A 153 -8.77 -3.71 14.10
N PHE A 154 -7.53 -3.51 13.64
CA PHE A 154 -7.22 -2.73 12.46
C PHE A 154 -7.88 -3.23 11.17
N GLY A 155 -7.82 -4.55 10.92
CA GLY A 155 -8.47 -5.15 9.75
C GLY A 155 -9.92 -5.54 10.02
N LEU A 156 -10.22 -6.00 11.23
CA LEU A 156 -11.53 -6.59 11.56
C LEU A 156 -12.63 -5.56 11.80
N VAL A 157 -12.33 -4.39 12.39
CA VAL A 157 -13.33 -3.33 12.62
C VAL A 157 -13.92 -2.82 11.29
N PRO A 158 -13.12 -2.33 10.32
CA PRO A 158 -13.67 -1.87 9.05
C PRO A 158 -14.35 -3.00 8.26
N ALA A 159 -13.81 -4.23 8.30
CA ALA A 159 -14.43 -5.37 7.63
C ALA A 159 -15.80 -5.73 8.23
N ALA A 160 -15.91 -5.79 9.56
CA ALA A 160 -17.16 -6.11 10.25
C ALA A 160 -18.23 -5.05 10.02
N LEU A 161 -17.86 -3.76 10.05
CA LEU A 161 -18.77 -2.66 9.72
C LEU A 161 -19.23 -2.72 8.27
N ALA A 162 -18.37 -3.16 7.34
CA ALA A 162 -18.74 -3.42 5.95
C ALA A 162 -19.59 -4.70 5.75
N GLY A 163 -19.96 -5.40 6.83
CA GLY A 163 -20.84 -6.56 6.82
C GLY A 163 -20.14 -7.91 6.62
N VAL A 164 -18.82 -7.98 6.87
CA VAL A 164 -18.07 -9.25 6.88
C VAL A 164 -18.30 -10.01 8.18
N GLU A 165 -18.57 -11.31 8.07
CA GLU A 165 -18.62 -12.22 9.23
C GLU A 165 -17.20 -12.63 9.63
N VAL A 166 -16.54 -11.75 10.39
CA VAL A 166 -15.10 -11.86 10.73
C VAL A 166 -14.73 -13.10 11.54
N VAL A 167 -15.69 -13.76 12.20
CA VAL A 167 -15.45 -14.99 12.97
C VAL A 167 -14.89 -16.10 12.08
N GLU A 168 -15.33 -16.18 10.82
CA GLU A 168 -14.86 -17.20 9.88
C GLU A 168 -13.37 -17.02 9.55
N LEU A 169 -12.91 -15.78 9.39
CA LEU A 169 -11.48 -15.49 9.17
C LEU A 169 -10.63 -15.93 10.36
N LEU A 170 -11.13 -15.69 11.58
CA LEU A 170 -10.45 -16.11 12.81
C LEU A 170 -10.41 -17.64 12.93
N ASP A 171 -11.49 -18.33 12.58
CA ASP A 171 -11.56 -19.80 12.58
C ASP A 171 -10.61 -20.41 11.53
N GLN A 172 -10.51 -19.81 10.34
CA GLN A 172 -9.57 -20.21 9.29
C GLN A 172 -8.11 -20.07 9.74
N ALA A 173 -7.77 -18.99 10.42
CA ALA A 173 -6.43 -18.79 10.99
C ALA A 173 -6.13 -19.78 12.13
N GLU A 174 -7.09 -20.00 13.03
CA GLU A 174 -6.99 -20.99 14.11
C GLU A 174 -6.72 -22.40 13.56
N ALA A 175 -7.41 -22.80 12.48
CA ALA A 175 -7.22 -24.11 11.87
C ALA A 175 -5.78 -24.32 11.33
N LEU A 176 -5.09 -23.25 10.91
CA LEU A 176 -3.70 -23.31 10.47
C LEU A 176 -2.71 -23.32 11.65
N ALA A 177 -3.05 -22.67 12.77
CA ALA A 177 -2.12 -22.37 13.86
C ALA A 177 -1.42 -23.62 14.42
N ASP A 178 -2.12 -24.74 14.55
CA ASP A 178 -1.57 -26.01 15.04
C ASP A 178 -0.45 -26.57 14.14
N ALA A 179 -0.49 -26.29 12.83
CA ALA A 179 0.56 -26.71 11.91
C ALA A 179 1.82 -25.83 12.03
N LEU A 180 1.66 -24.56 12.39
CA LEU A 180 2.76 -23.60 12.52
C LEU A 180 3.64 -23.83 13.76
N GLY A 181 3.16 -24.63 14.72
CA GLY A 181 3.93 -25.04 15.90
C GLY A 181 4.80 -26.29 15.69
N ARG A 182 4.76 -26.92 14.51
CA ARG A 182 5.45 -28.19 14.25
C ARG A 182 6.85 -27.98 13.66
N ASP A 183 7.76 -28.90 13.97
CA ASP A 183 9.12 -28.93 13.39
C ASP A 183 9.15 -29.49 11.95
N ARG A 184 8.08 -30.19 11.53
CA ARG A 184 7.88 -30.78 10.21
C ARG A 184 6.47 -30.46 9.72
N ASP A 185 6.29 -30.46 8.39
CA ASP A 185 5.01 -30.18 7.73
C ASP A 185 4.38 -28.86 8.19
N ASN A 186 5.24 -27.87 8.45
CA ASN A 186 4.88 -26.53 8.86
C ASN A 186 4.89 -25.62 7.61
N PRO A 187 3.72 -25.22 7.08
CA PRO A 187 3.64 -24.48 5.83
C PRO A 187 4.27 -23.08 5.93
N GLY A 188 4.14 -22.40 7.08
CA GLY A 188 4.77 -21.10 7.30
C GLY A 188 6.30 -21.19 7.34
N LEU A 189 6.84 -22.24 7.99
CA LEU A 189 8.27 -22.52 8.00
C LEU A 189 8.80 -22.87 6.60
N ALA A 190 8.08 -23.72 5.85
CA ALA A 190 8.46 -24.09 4.49
C ALA A 190 8.50 -22.87 3.55
N LEU A 191 7.45 -22.04 3.59
CA LEU A 191 7.39 -20.82 2.78
C LEU A 191 8.48 -19.81 3.19
N GLY A 192 8.64 -19.56 4.49
CA GLY A 192 9.66 -18.63 4.99
C GLY A 192 11.09 -19.09 4.67
N ALA A 193 11.36 -20.38 4.79
CA ALA A 193 12.65 -20.97 4.41
C ALA A 193 12.90 -20.86 2.90
N ALA A 194 11.89 -21.09 2.06
CA ALA A 194 12.01 -20.95 0.62
C ALA A 194 12.28 -19.49 0.21
N LEU A 195 11.53 -18.53 0.76
CA LEU A 195 11.75 -17.09 0.54
C LEU A 195 13.16 -16.65 1.00
N GLY A 196 13.56 -17.03 2.22
CA GLY A 196 14.87 -16.68 2.77
C GLY A 196 16.03 -17.31 1.99
N ALA A 197 15.92 -18.59 1.64
CA ALA A 197 16.94 -19.29 0.85
C ALA A 197 17.04 -18.75 -0.57
N ALA A 198 15.91 -18.38 -1.19
CA ALA A 198 15.89 -17.74 -2.50
C ALA A 198 16.68 -16.43 -2.46
N ALA A 199 16.37 -15.52 -1.55
CA ALA A 199 17.09 -14.25 -1.44
C ALA A 199 18.59 -14.42 -1.12
N ILE A 200 18.95 -15.32 -0.19
CA ILE A 200 20.37 -15.63 0.10
C ILE A 200 21.08 -16.20 -1.13
N GLY A 201 20.37 -16.96 -1.96
CA GLY A 201 20.85 -17.52 -3.22
C GLY A 201 20.84 -16.54 -4.40
N GLY A 202 20.46 -15.28 -4.20
CA GLY A 202 20.39 -14.26 -5.25
C GLY A 202 19.06 -14.21 -6.04
N ARG A 203 18.03 -14.92 -5.58
CA ARG A 203 16.65 -14.87 -6.09
C ARG A 203 15.78 -14.00 -5.19
N ASP A 204 16.08 -12.71 -5.14
CA ASP A 204 15.45 -11.74 -4.24
C ASP A 204 14.25 -11.01 -4.86
N THR A 205 13.96 -11.19 -6.14
CA THR A 205 12.72 -10.70 -6.76
C THR A 205 11.62 -11.74 -6.62
N VAL A 206 10.55 -11.43 -5.90
CA VAL A 206 9.39 -12.31 -5.69
C VAL A 206 8.25 -11.87 -6.60
N VAL A 207 7.97 -12.65 -7.64
CA VAL A 207 6.84 -12.40 -8.53
C VAL A 207 5.59 -13.09 -7.97
N LEU A 208 4.59 -12.29 -7.62
CA LEU A 208 3.33 -12.74 -7.02
C LEU A 208 2.26 -12.86 -8.10
N VAL A 209 1.71 -14.06 -8.26
CA VAL A 209 0.71 -14.38 -9.29
C VAL A 209 -0.56 -14.92 -8.65
N SER A 210 -1.70 -14.27 -8.88
CA SER A 210 -2.99 -14.82 -8.47
C SER A 210 -3.30 -16.09 -9.26
N ASP A 211 -3.77 -17.14 -8.59
CA ASP A 211 -4.21 -18.38 -9.25
C ASP A 211 -5.62 -18.27 -9.87
N GLY A 212 -6.30 -17.13 -9.67
CA GLY A 212 -7.64 -16.85 -10.17
C GLY A 212 -8.79 -17.41 -9.31
N THR A 213 -8.52 -17.95 -8.12
CA THR A 213 -9.55 -18.57 -7.26
C THR A 213 -10.17 -17.65 -6.20
N GLY A 214 -10.08 -16.33 -6.39
CA GLY A 214 -10.93 -15.38 -5.67
C GLY A 214 -10.36 -14.78 -4.39
N LEU A 215 -9.03 -14.63 -4.27
CA LEU A 215 -8.38 -13.85 -3.20
C LEU A 215 -7.94 -12.48 -3.72
N ASP A 216 -8.91 -11.67 -4.16
CA ASP A 216 -8.66 -10.42 -4.86
C ASP A 216 -7.94 -9.39 -3.98
N GLY A 217 -6.81 -8.88 -4.47
CA GLY A 217 -5.98 -7.89 -3.78
C GLY A 217 -4.98 -8.49 -2.77
N LEU A 218 -4.99 -9.81 -2.55
CA LEU A 218 -4.06 -10.44 -1.60
C LEU A 218 -2.59 -10.17 -1.97
N GLY A 219 -2.28 -10.13 -3.27
CA GLY A 219 -0.94 -9.79 -3.78
C GLY A 219 -0.44 -8.44 -3.27
N ASP A 220 -1.28 -7.40 -3.29
CA ASP A 220 -0.93 -6.04 -2.85
C ASP A 220 -0.64 -6.01 -1.33
N TRP A 221 -1.37 -6.80 -0.54
CA TRP A 221 -1.10 -6.92 0.90
C TRP A 221 0.20 -7.70 1.18
N ILE A 222 0.46 -8.79 0.44
CA ILE A 222 1.72 -9.55 0.54
C ILE A 222 2.90 -8.66 0.10
N GLU A 223 2.73 -7.84 -0.93
CA GLU A 223 3.73 -6.88 -1.41
C GLU A 223 4.19 -5.96 -0.28
N GLN A 224 3.24 -5.33 0.42
CA GLN A 224 3.57 -4.52 1.58
C GLN A 224 4.30 -5.35 2.65
N LEU A 225 3.74 -6.50 3.02
CA LEU A 225 4.26 -7.31 4.10
C LEU A 225 5.73 -7.68 3.84
N LEU A 226 6.05 -8.18 2.64
CA LEU A 226 7.42 -8.55 2.26
C LEU A 226 8.34 -7.33 2.17
N ALA A 227 7.93 -6.28 1.45
CA ALA A 227 8.77 -5.13 1.18
C ALA A 227 9.18 -4.39 2.46
N GLU A 228 8.24 -4.11 3.36
CA GLU A 228 8.55 -3.43 4.62
C GLU A 228 9.32 -4.30 5.61
N SER A 229 8.97 -5.58 5.69
CA SER A 229 9.59 -6.48 6.67
C SER A 229 11.03 -6.81 6.30
N THR A 230 11.35 -6.84 5.02
CA THR A 230 12.66 -7.33 4.56
C THR A 230 13.55 -6.26 3.95
N GLY A 231 12.97 -5.19 3.36
CA GLY A 231 13.66 -4.12 2.65
C GLY A 231 14.42 -3.15 3.56
N LYS A 232 15.50 -3.60 4.18
CA LYS A 232 16.32 -2.79 5.09
C LYS A 232 17.77 -3.26 5.14
N ALA A 233 18.66 -2.39 5.59
CA ALA A 233 20.10 -2.65 5.68
C ALA A 233 20.74 -3.16 4.36
N GLY A 234 20.25 -2.66 3.22
CA GLY A 234 20.75 -3.04 1.90
C GLY A 234 20.29 -4.42 1.41
N ARG A 235 19.33 -5.05 2.11
CA ARG A 235 18.78 -6.38 1.81
C ARG A 235 17.26 -6.29 1.66
N GLY A 236 16.66 -7.32 1.08
CA GLY A 236 15.21 -7.47 1.06
C GLY A 236 14.72 -8.37 -0.06
N LEU A 237 13.46 -8.74 0.00
CA LEU A 237 12.72 -9.33 -1.11
C LEU A 237 11.99 -8.20 -1.84
N LEU A 238 12.17 -8.08 -3.15
CA LEU A 238 11.41 -7.18 -4.01
C LEU A 238 10.14 -7.88 -4.50
N PRO A 239 8.96 -7.61 -3.92
CA PRO A 239 7.72 -8.14 -4.46
C PRO A 239 7.32 -7.41 -5.75
N VAL A 240 6.87 -8.18 -6.74
CA VAL A 240 6.28 -7.69 -7.99
C VAL A 240 4.93 -8.39 -8.17
N VAL A 241 3.84 -7.66 -8.01
CA VAL A 241 2.49 -8.18 -8.20
C VAL A 241 2.11 -8.09 -9.68
N LEU A 242 1.70 -9.22 -10.28
CA LEU A 242 1.15 -9.24 -11.63
C LEU A 242 -0.37 -8.97 -11.58
N ALA A 243 -0.86 -8.12 -12.47
CA ALA A 243 -2.29 -7.82 -12.54
C ALA A 243 -3.12 -9.01 -13.06
N ALA A 244 -2.50 -9.84 -13.89
CA ALA A 244 -3.05 -11.08 -14.41
C ALA A 244 -1.93 -12.11 -14.62
N PRO A 245 -2.23 -13.42 -14.69
CA PRO A 245 -1.21 -14.45 -14.89
C PRO A 245 -0.39 -14.32 -16.19
N ASP A 246 -0.91 -13.64 -17.20
CA ASP A 246 -0.26 -13.39 -18.50
C ASP A 246 0.35 -11.98 -18.62
N ASP A 247 0.26 -11.17 -17.56
CA ASP A 247 0.83 -9.83 -17.51
C ASP A 247 2.37 -9.89 -17.52
N PRO A 248 3.10 -9.06 -18.29
CA PRO A 248 4.56 -9.13 -18.38
C PRO A 248 5.23 -8.99 -17.01
N GLY A 249 5.90 -10.06 -16.57
CA GLY A 249 6.70 -10.10 -15.34
C GLY A 249 8.19 -10.32 -15.63
N PRO A 250 9.08 -10.01 -14.67
CA PRO A 250 10.49 -10.35 -14.83
C PRO A 250 10.65 -11.87 -14.87
N THR A 251 11.55 -12.33 -15.74
CA THR A 251 11.98 -13.73 -15.80
C THR A 251 13.48 -13.75 -15.68
N GLY A 252 14.04 -14.65 -14.88
CA GLY A 252 15.49 -14.68 -14.73
C GLY A 252 15.96 -15.54 -13.58
N PRO A 253 17.29 -15.69 -13.45
CA PRO A 253 17.90 -16.44 -12.36
C PRO A 253 17.76 -15.76 -11.00
N ASP A 254 17.35 -14.48 -10.95
CA ASP A 254 17.09 -13.68 -9.75
C ASP A 254 15.61 -13.63 -9.35
N VAL A 255 14.74 -14.33 -10.08
CA VAL A 255 13.28 -14.33 -9.86
C VAL A 255 12.84 -15.60 -9.14
N LEU A 256 12.01 -15.45 -8.11
CA LEU A 256 11.22 -16.49 -7.48
C LEU A 256 9.74 -16.22 -7.77
N THR A 257 9.08 -17.12 -8.48
CA THR A 257 7.65 -16.98 -8.78
C THR A 257 6.81 -17.70 -7.74
N VAL A 258 5.85 -17.00 -7.14
CA VAL A 258 4.95 -17.54 -6.12
C VAL A 258 3.51 -17.32 -6.54
N SER A 259 2.77 -18.41 -6.72
CA SER A 259 1.32 -18.33 -6.92
C SER A 259 0.58 -18.33 -5.59
N TYR A 260 -0.50 -17.57 -5.47
CA TYR A 260 -1.35 -17.55 -4.29
C TYR A 260 -2.84 -17.73 -4.66
N GLY A 261 -3.60 -18.36 -3.77
CA GLY A 261 -5.03 -18.59 -3.98
C GLY A 261 -5.72 -19.47 -2.94
N GLY A 262 -6.99 -19.77 -3.20
CA GLY A 262 -7.90 -20.46 -2.29
C GLY A 262 -8.11 -21.94 -2.55
N ALA A 263 -8.03 -22.40 -3.81
CA ALA A 263 -8.62 -23.71 -4.15
C ALA A 263 -7.85 -24.60 -5.14
N LEU A 264 -6.85 -24.10 -5.89
CA LEU A 264 -6.11 -24.95 -6.82
C LEU A 264 -5.00 -25.73 -6.10
N ALA A 265 -4.79 -26.98 -6.51
CA ALA A 265 -3.61 -27.74 -6.08
C ALA A 265 -2.34 -27.15 -6.71
N ALA A 266 -1.18 -27.45 -6.13
CA ALA A 266 0.12 -27.07 -6.69
C ALA A 266 0.22 -27.54 -8.17
N GLY A 267 0.37 -26.61 -9.10
CA GLY A 267 0.31 -26.86 -10.54
C GLY A 267 0.41 -25.58 -11.37
N ALA A 268 0.23 -25.69 -12.69
CA ALA A 268 0.24 -24.53 -13.59
C ALA A 268 -0.94 -23.59 -13.27
N VAL A 269 -0.65 -22.29 -13.16
CA VAL A 269 -1.69 -21.25 -13.04
C VAL A 269 -2.47 -21.21 -14.36
N PRO A 270 -3.80 -21.45 -14.36
CA PRO A 270 -4.59 -21.42 -15.58
C PRO A 270 -4.45 -20.07 -16.31
N GLY A 271 -4.17 -20.12 -17.62
CA GLY A 271 -4.15 -18.93 -18.48
C GLY A 271 -2.82 -18.16 -18.58
N GLY A 272 -1.82 -18.44 -17.73
CA GLY A 272 -0.59 -17.61 -17.69
C GLY A 272 0.66 -18.18 -18.37
N GLY A 273 0.70 -19.48 -18.70
CA GLY A 273 1.94 -20.12 -19.20
C GLY A 273 3.11 -20.14 -18.21
N VAL A 274 2.95 -19.56 -17.02
CA VAL A 274 3.92 -19.51 -15.92
C VAL A 274 3.73 -20.72 -15.00
N ALA A 275 4.80 -21.50 -14.81
CA ALA A 275 4.87 -22.52 -13.77
C ALA A 275 5.52 -21.90 -12.53
N PRO A 276 4.77 -21.65 -11.44
CA PRO A 276 5.32 -21.01 -10.26
C PRO A 276 6.32 -21.93 -9.56
N ASP A 277 7.37 -21.35 -8.95
CA ASP A 277 8.33 -22.09 -8.13
C ASP A 277 7.67 -22.57 -6.82
N LEU A 278 6.78 -21.75 -6.26
CA LEU A 278 6.04 -22.02 -5.03
C LEU A 278 4.55 -21.77 -5.23
N ALA A 279 3.70 -22.59 -4.61
CA ALA A 279 2.27 -22.38 -4.56
C ALA A 279 1.79 -22.30 -3.11
N VAL A 280 1.06 -21.23 -2.77
CA VAL A 280 0.51 -20.99 -1.44
C VAL A 280 -1.01 -20.97 -1.52
N THR A 281 -1.63 -22.04 -1.01
CA THR A 281 -3.05 -22.31 -1.19
C THR A 281 -3.76 -22.43 0.15
N GLY A 282 -4.90 -21.78 0.31
CA GLY A 282 -5.70 -21.88 1.54
C GLY A 282 -6.72 -20.76 1.67
N PRO A 283 -7.62 -20.86 2.67
CA PRO A 283 -8.63 -19.84 2.89
C PRO A 283 -8.00 -18.52 3.37
N LEU A 284 -8.69 -17.40 3.17
CA LEU A 284 -8.14 -16.06 3.36
C LEU A 284 -7.56 -15.82 4.77
N GLY A 285 -8.28 -16.22 5.82
CA GLY A 285 -7.79 -16.07 7.21
C GLY A 285 -6.49 -16.84 7.47
N ALA A 286 -6.34 -18.03 6.87
CA ALA A 286 -5.11 -18.81 6.94
C ALA A 286 -3.97 -18.19 6.12
N GLN A 287 -4.28 -17.59 4.96
CA GLN A 287 -3.29 -16.89 4.13
C GLN A 287 -2.62 -15.75 4.89
N PHE A 288 -3.39 -14.90 5.59
CA PHE A 288 -2.81 -13.82 6.39
C PHE A 288 -1.77 -14.35 7.39
N LEU A 289 -2.14 -15.35 8.19
CA LEU A 289 -1.24 -15.93 9.20
C LEU A 289 -0.03 -16.64 8.57
N ALA A 290 -0.22 -17.38 7.47
CA ALA A 290 0.86 -18.08 6.77
C ALA A 290 1.93 -17.11 6.25
N TRP A 291 1.51 -16.03 5.60
CA TRP A 291 2.40 -15.03 5.04
C TRP A 291 3.09 -14.18 6.11
N GLU A 292 2.38 -13.79 7.18
CA GLU A 292 2.99 -13.15 8.35
C GLU A 292 4.12 -14.02 8.92
N TYR A 293 3.84 -15.30 9.14
CA TYR A 293 4.82 -16.24 9.66
C TYR A 293 6.02 -16.43 8.73
N ALA A 294 5.77 -16.66 7.44
CA ALA A 294 6.82 -16.84 6.46
C ALA A 294 7.71 -15.59 6.30
N THR A 295 7.10 -14.40 6.31
CA THR A 295 7.82 -13.14 6.17
C THR A 295 8.72 -12.88 7.37
N ALA A 296 8.23 -13.15 8.59
CA ALA A 296 9.05 -13.01 9.79
C ALA A 296 10.30 -13.91 9.73
N LEU A 297 10.14 -15.15 9.27
CA LEU A 297 11.25 -16.08 9.09
C LEU A 297 12.21 -15.65 7.97
N ALA A 298 11.70 -15.16 6.85
CA ALA A 298 12.52 -14.65 5.76
C ALA A 298 13.36 -13.45 6.22
N GLY A 299 12.78 -12.53 7.00
CA GLY A 299 13.51 -11.42 7.61
C GLY A 299 14.64 -11.89 8.53
N VAL A 300 14.38 -12.87 9.39
CA VAL A 300 15.41 -13.48 10.25
C VAL A 300 16.51 -14.13 9.43
N ALA A 301 16.17 -14.89 8.37
CA ALA A 301 17.15 -15.51 7.48
C ALA A 301 18.04 -14.45 6.78
N LEU A 302 17.46 -13.31 6.42
CA LEU A 302 18.16 -12.17 5.85
C LEU A 302 18.94 -11.33 6.88
N GLY A 303 18.85 -11.66 8.18
CA GLY A 303 19.55 -10.95 9.24
C GLY A 303 19.02 -9.52 9.47
N VAL A 304 17.74 -9.29 9.20
CA VAL A 304 17.05 -8.02 9.45
C VAL A 304 15.94 -8.21 10.49
N ASP A 305 15.57 -7.16 11.23
CA ASP A 305 14.43 -7.22 12.15
C ASP A 305 13.13 -7.09 11.32
N PRO A 306 12.26 -8.10 11.21
CA PRO A 306 11.07 -8.00 10.36
C PRO A 306 10.00 -7.03 10.90
N PHE A 307 10.13 -6.47 12.10
CA PHE A 307 9.09 -5.72 12.79
C PHE A 307 9.36 -4.22 12.95
N ASP A 308 10.53 -3.74 12.55
CA ASP A 308 10.89 -2.32 12.52
C ASP A 308 10.78 -1.72 11.11
N GLU A 309 10.82 -0.39 11.02
CA GLU A 309 10.71 0.41 9.78
C GLU A 309 11.60 1.67 9.91
N PRO A 310 12.93 1.54 9.91
CA PRO A 310 13.82 2.65 10.23
C PRO A 310 13.93 3.69 9.10
N ASP A 311 13.64 3.32 7.85
CA ASP A 311 14.00 4.14 6.68
C ASP A 311 12.86 5.04 6.17
N GLY A 312 11.61 4.77 6.56
CA GLY A 312 10.45 5.58 6.16
C GLY A 312 10.44 7.01 6.72
N ALA A 313 11.17 7.26 7.82
CA ALA A 313 11.19 8.56 8.50
C ALA A 313 11.73 9.71 7.62
N GLY A 314 12.61 9.40 6.67
CA GLY A 314 13.20 10.40 5.78
C GLY A 314 12.15 11.17 4.99
N SER A 315 11.28 10.46 4.24
CA SER A 315 10.24 11.09 3.42
C SER A 315 9.28 11.93 4.27
N THR A 316 8.93 11.47 5.48
CA THR A 316 8.08 12.20 6.42
C THR A 316 8.72 13.50 6.91
N GLU A 317 10.01 13.47 7.25
CA GLU A 317 10.76 14.67 7.66
C GLU A 317 10.86 15.69 6.51
N HIS A 318 11.19 15.21 5.29
CA HIS A 318 11.23 16.07 4.11
C HIS A 318 9.86 16.68 3.80
N THR A 319 8.78 15.90 3.87
CA THR A 319 7.41 16.38 3.67
C THR A 319 7.07 17.49 4.67
N SER A 320 7.34 17.27 5.95
CA SER A 320 7.08 18.24 7.02
C SER A 320 7.84 19.55 6.79
N ARG A 321 9.10 19.46 6.36
CA ARG A 321 9.92 20.62 6.02
C ARG A 321 9.38 21.39 4.81
N ILE A 322 8.95 20.68 3.77
CA ILE A 322 8.39 21.28 2.56
C ILE A 322 7.06 21.97 2.86
N LEU A 323 6.20 21.38 3.69
CA LEU A 323 4.97 22.03 4.16
C LEU A 323 5.25 23.31 4.95
N ALA A 324 6.34 23.34 5.73
CA ALA A 324 6.71 24.52 6.51
C ALA A 324 7.40 25.63 5.70
N CYS A 325 8.19 25.28 4.68
CA CYS A 325 9.06 26.21 3.97
C CYS A 325 8.65 26.48 2.51
N GLY A 326 7.68 25.72 1.98
CA GLY A 326 7.34 25.67 0.57
C GLY A 326 8.24 24.71 -0.24
N PRO A 327 7.77 24.19 -1.38
CA PRO A 327 8.58 23.35 -2.26
C PRO A 327 9.70 24.16 -2.92
N PRO A 328 10.84 23.53 -3.24
CA PRO A 328 11.88 24.18 -4.01
C PRO A 328 11.36 24.54 -5.41
N ALA A 329 11.69 25.73 -5.89
CA ALA A 329 11.37 26.14 -7.25
C ALA A 329 12.22 25.35 -8.25
N GLU A 330 11.55 24.65 -9.17
CA GLU A 330 12.20 23.85 -10.21
C GLU A 330 11.63 24.24 -11.57
N ARG A 331 12.49 24.26 -12.61
CA ARG A 331 12.06 24.44 -14.00
C ARG A 331 12.12 23.08 -14.70
N PRO A 332 11.15 22.75 -15.56
CA PRO A 332 11.21 21.52 -16.32
C PRO A 332 12.45 21.52 -17.22
N SER A 333 13.09 20.35 -17.33
CA SER A 333 14.18 20.09 -18.28
C SER A 333 13.68 20.25 -19.71
N PHE A 334 12.47 19.79 -19.99
CA PHE A 334 11.75 19.96 -21.25
C PHE A 334 10.25 19.73 -21.04
N THR A 335 9.45 20.16 -22.03
CA THR A 335 7.99 19.97 -22.05
C THR A 335 7.59 19.43 -23.41
N VAL A 336 6.77 18.38 -23.44
CA VAL A 336 6.23 17.77 -24.66
C VAL A 336 4.76 17.46 -24.42
N GLY A 337 3.86 18.08 -25.19
CA GLY A 337 2.42 17.90 -25.02
C GLY A 337 1.98 18.23 -23.59
N ALA A 338 1.26 17.29 -22.97
CA ALA A 338 0.75 17.42 -21.60
C ALA A 338 1.81 17.07 -20.53
N VAL A 339 3.06 16.78 -20.89
CA VAL A 339 4.10 16.29 -19.97
C VAL A 339 5.24 17.30 -19.80
N GLU A 340 5.47 17.72 -18.55
CA GLU A 340 6.66 18.44 -18.10
C GLU A 340 7.64 17.46 -17.45
N ALA A 341 8.85 17.36 -18.00
CA ALA A 341 9.86 16.42 -17.51
C ALA A 341 10.92 17.15 -16.67
N TYR A 342 11.26 16.57 -15.53
CA TYR A 342 12.35 16.98 -14.64
C TYR A 342 13.31 15.81 -14.56
N ALA A 343 14.26 15.80 -15.48
CA ALA A 343 15.14 14.67 -15.70
C ALA A 343 16.51 14.91 -15.05
N PRO A 344 17.16 13.84 -14.53
CA PRO A 344 18.55 13.91 -14.09
C PRO A 344 19.49 14.38 -15.21
N ALA A 345 20.65 14.92 -14.84
CA ALA A 345 21.66 15.30 -15.81
C ALA A 345 22.07 14.10 -16.68
N GLY A 346 22.12 14.30 -18.01
CA GLY A 346 22.47 13.26 -18.98
C GLY A 346 21.27 12.53 -19.61
N ALA A 347 20.06 12.72 -19.09
CA ALA A 347 18.85 12.22 -19.75
C ALA A 347 18.55 13.02 -21.04
N PRO A 348 18.10 12.36 -22.13
CA PRO A 348 17.68 13.03 -23.35
C PRO A 348 16.52 14.02 -23.12
N ALA A 349 16.46 15.06 -23.94
CA ALA A 349 15.43 16.11 -23.89
C ALA A 349 14.18 15.75 -24.72
N ASP A 350 13.75 14.49 -24.65
CA ASP A 350 12.53 13.98 -25.24
C ASP A 350 11.95 12.86 -24.38
N LEU A 351 10.63 12.64 -24.45
CA LEU A 351 9.94 11.73 -23.54
C LEU A 351 10.36 10.26 -23.72
N VAL A 352 10.46 9.79 -24.97
CA VAL A 352 10.84 8.39 -25.26
C VAL A 352 12.29 8.15 -24.87
N GLY A 353 13.19 9.08 -25.20
CA GLY A 353 14.60 9.04 -24.84
C GLY A 353 14.82 9.08 -23.33
N ALA A 354 14.06 9.87 -22.58
CA ALA A 354 14.13 9.91 -21.12
C ALA A 354 13.66 8.60 -20.47
N LEU A 355 12.57 8.01 -20.95
CA LEU A 355 12.11 6.70 -20.48
C LEU A 355 13.11 5.59 -20.84
N ARG A 356 13.64 5.60 -22.06
CA ARG A 356 14.69 4.67 -22.50
C ARG A 356 15.94 4.79 -21.64
N TRP A 357 16.39 6.02 -21.34
CA TRP A 357 17.52 6.27 -20.46
C TRP A 357 17.33 5.64 -19.07
N LEU A 358 16.11 5.72 -18.52
CA LEU A 358 15.80 5.12 -17.22
C LEU A 358 15.83 3.59 -17.28
N VAL A 359 15.31 2.99 -18.35
CA VAL A 359 15.24 1.54 -18.54
C VAL A 359 16.62 0.93 -18.87
N GLU A 360 17.39 1.55 -19.77
CA GLU A 360 18.73 1.10 -20.15
C GLU A 360 19.78 1.41 -19.07
N GLY A 361 19.50 2.38 -18.19
CA GLY A 361 20.33 2.70 -17.04
C GLY A 361 20.25 1.70 -15.89
N LEU A 362 19.36 0.70 -15.97
CA LEU A 362 19.24 -0.34 -14.94
C LEU A 362 20.47 -1.25 -14.95
N GLY A 363 21.05 -1.47 -13.76
CA GLY A 363 22.07 -2.49 -13.56
C GLY A 363 21.54 -3.90 -13.80
N SER A 364 22.45 -4.88 -13.90
CA SER A 364 22.08 -6.30 -14.06
C SER A 364 21.27 -6.87 -12.90
N ASP A 365 21.32 -6.20 -11.73
CA ASP A 365 20.58 -6.45 -10.50
C ASP A 365 19.54 -5.35 -10.20
N GLY A 366 19.42 -4.34 -11.07
CA GLY A 366 18.55 -3.19 -10.86
C GLY A 366 17.07 -3.48 -11.07
N TYR A 367 16.22 -2.58 -10.60
CA TYR A 367 14.78 -2.59 -10.85
C TYR A 367 14.28 -1.17 -11.10
N LEU A 368 13.12 -1.06 -11.76
CA LEU A 368 12.41 0.18 -11.97
C LEU A 368 11.17 0.24 -11.09
N ALA A 369 10.93 1.36 -10.42
CA ALA A 369 9.68 1.60 -9.70
C ALA A 369 8.94 2.81 -10.29
N VAL A 370 7.67 2.62 -10.63
CA VAL A 370 6.75 3.69 -11.04
C VAL A 370 5.99 4.18 -9.81
N LEU A 371 6.18 5.44 -9.46
CA LEU A 371 5.64 6.08 -8.26
C LEU A 371 4.64 7.16 -8.66
N ALA A 372 3.34 6.84 -8.64
CA ALA A 372 2.30 7.70 -9.19
C ALA A 372 1.50 8.44 -8.10
N TYR A 373 1.73 9.75 -7.96
CA TYR A 373 0.92 10.64 -7.13
C TYR A 373 -0.23 11.23 -7.96
N LEU A 374 -1.25 10.39 -8.17
CA LEU A 374 -2.44 10.63 -8.98
C LEU A 374 -3.66 9.98 -8.29
N ASP A 375 -4.87 10.16 -8.84
CA ASP A 375 -6.07 9.49 -8.33
C ASP A 375 -6.14 8.06 -8.89
N ARG A 376 -6.04 7.04 -8.03
CA ARG A 376 -6.03 5.63 -8.46
C ARG A 376 -7.30 5.16 -9.18
N TYR A 377 -8.40 5.91 -9.06
CA TYR A 377 -9.68 5.60 -9.72
C TYR A 377 -9.88 6.41 -10.99
N ALA A 378 -9.65 7.74 -10.93
CA ALA A 378 -9.82 8.60 -12.10
C ALA A 378 -8.67 8.40 -13.12
N ASP A 379 -7.46 8.14 -12.64
CA ASP A 379 -6.24 7.98 -13.43
C ASP A 379 -5.79 6.51 -13.52
N ALA A 380 -6.71 5.55 -13.30
CA ALA A 380 -6.41 4.11 -13.16
C ALA A 380 -5.57 3.52 -14.30
N ASP A 381 -5.69 4.06 -15.52
CA ASP A 381 -4.88 3.67 -16.68
C ASP A 381 -3.37 3.84 -16.45
N ALA A 382 -2.94 4.71 -15.54
CA ALA A 382 -1.52 4.89 -15.21
C ALA A 382 -0.89 3.60 -14.66
N ALA A 383 -1.65 2.72 -14.00
CA ALA A 383 -1.16 1.41 -13.52
C ALA A 383 -0.61 0.54 -14.66
N ARG A 384 -1.10 0.73 -15.90
CA ARG A 384 -0.64 -0.02 -17.08
C ARG A 384 0.79 0.34 -17.48
N LEU A 385 1.36 1.44 -16.96
CA LEU A 385 2.77 1.78 -17.16
C LEU A 385 3.70 0.67 -16.68
N ARG A 386 3.33 -0.05 -15.59
CA ARG A 386 4.11 -1.18 -15.08
C ARG A 386 4.36 -2.22 -16.18
N ALA A 387 3.27 -2.74 -16.77
CA ALA A 387 3.31 -3.76 -17.80
C ALA A 387 4.00 -3.28 -19.08
N ARG A 388 3.76 -2.02 -19.49
CA ARG A 388 4.39 -1.42 -20.67
C ARG A 388 5.91 -1.30 -20.52
N LEU A 389 6.36 -0.81 -19.37
CA LEU A 389 7.78 -0.66 -19.07
C LEU A 389 8.44 -2.03 -18.84
N ALA A 390 7.75 -2.96 -18.17
CA ALA A 390 8.22 -4.34 -18.02
C ALA A 390 8.38 -5.03 -19.38
N GLY A 391 7.51 -4.79 -20.36
CA GLY A 391 7.70 -5.30 -21.72
C GLY A 391 8.95 -4.77 -22.43
N ALA A 392 9.49 -3.63 -21.97
CA ALA A 392 10.68 -2.99 -22.55
C ALA A 392 11.98 -3.35 -21.82
N THR A 393 11.94 -4.17 -20.76
CA THR A 393 13.13 -4.58 -20.00
C THR A 393 13.02 -6.00 -19.47
N ALA A 394 14.15 -6.69 -19.32
CA ALA A 394 14.19 -7.96 -18.60
C ALA A 394 14.23 -7.77 -17.07
N ARG A 395 14.29 -6.52 -16.59
CA ARG A 395 14.42 -6.20 -15.17
C ARG A 395 13.04 -6.04 -14.49
N PRO A 396 12.96 -6.25 -13.17
CA PRO A 396 11.71 -6.06 -12.42
C PRO A 396 11.18 -4.62 -12.54
N VAL A 397 9.87 -4.49 -12.72
CA VAL A 397 9.16 -3.21 -12.70
C VAL A 397 8.01 -3.27 -11.69
N THR A 398 8.05 -2.40 -10.68
CA THR A 398 6.97 -2.22 -9.70
C THR A 398 6.16 -0.96 -9.98
N PHE A 399 4.97 -0.87 -9.39
CA PHE A 399 4.11 0.29 -9.47
C PHE A 399 3.46 0.56 -8.11
N GLY A 400 3.45 1.80 -7.67
CA GLY A 400 2.82 2.21 -6.42
C GLY A 400 2.05 3.52 -6.56
N TRP A 401 0.84 3.56 -6.02
CA TRP A 401 0.07 4.79 -5.86
C TRP A 401 0.57 5.58 -4.64
N GLY A 402 0.91 6.85 -4.84
CA GLY A 402 1.34 7.77 -3.77
C GLY A 402 0.13 8.48 -3.15
N PRO A 403 0.13 8.74 -1.82
CA PRO A 403 1.18 8.42 -0.85
C PRO A 403 1.12 6.99 -0.28
N ARG A 404 0.13 6.16 -0.65
CA ARG A 404 -0.06 4.79 -0.10
C ARG A 404 1.24 3.97 -0.09
N TYR A 405 2.02 4.00 -1.17
CA TYR A 405 3.24 3.19 -1.27
C TYR A 405 4.32 3.58 -0.25
N LEU A 406 4.30 4.82 0.28
CA LEU A 406 5.24 5.27 1.31
C LEU A 406 5.10 4.44 2.59
N HIS A 407 3.90 3.92 2.83
CA HIS A 407 3.54 3.03 3.93
C HIS A 407 3.41 1.57 3.43
N SER A 408 4.17 1.21 2.39
CA SER A 408 4.38 -0.17 1.93
C SER A 408 5.76 -0.33 1.31
N THR A 409 5.90 -0.27 -0.02
CA THR A 409 7.19 -0.48 -0.69
C THR A 409 8.23 0.62 -0.46
N GLY A 410 7.83 1.78 0.07
CA GLY A 410 8.73 2.90 0.37
C GLY A 410 9.91 2.53 1.27
N GLN A 411 9.69 1.64 2.26
CA GLN A 411 10.75 1.10 3.11
C GLN A 411 11.79 0.34 2.28
N TYR A 412 11.36 -0.50 1.33
CA TYR A 412 12.27 -1.21 0.43
C TYR A 412 13.03 -0.25 -0.49
N HIS A 413 12.36 0.74 -1.07
CA HIS A 413 12.98 1.71 -1.99
C HIS A 413 14.09 2.53 -1.32
N GLN A 414 13.99 2.76 -0.01
CA GLN A 414 14.98 3.55 0.74
C GLN A 414 16.02 2.68 1.46
N GLY A 415 15.58 1.62 2.15
CA GLY A 415 16.40 0.78 3.03
C GLY A 415 16.90 -0.52 2.40
N GLY A 416 16.25 -1.00 1.33
CA GLY A 416 16.58 -2.23 0.64
C GLY A 416 17.86 -2.14 -0.22
N PRO A 417 18.09 -3.11 -1.12
CA PRO A 417 19.20 -3.08 -2.06
C PRO A 417 19.26 -1.77 -2.84
N GLN A 418 20.46 -1.22 -2.90
CA GLN A 418 20.75 0.11 -3.41
C GLN A 418 20.90 0.10 -4.95
N VAL A 419 19.88 -0.43 -5.64
CA VAL A 419 19.89 -0.75 -7.09
C VAL A 419 18.65 -0.27 -7.85
N GLY A 420 17.72 0.43 -7.17
CA GLY A 420 16.50 0.94 -7.78
C GLY A 420 16.68 2.23 -8.59
N SER A 421 15.93 2.35 -9.69
CA SER A 421 15.67 3.58 -10.45
C SER A 421 14.19 3.91 -10.43
N TYR A 422 13.83 5.19 -10.48
CA TYR A 422 12.48 5.64 -10.14
C TYR A 422 11.90 6.55 -11.20
N LEU A 423 10.69 6.22 -11.65
CA LEU A 423 9.82 7.09 -12.44
C LEU A 423 8.74 7.65 -11.52
N GLN A 424 8.84 8.91 -11.15
CA GLN A 424 7.80 9.60 -10.39
C GLN A 424 6.84 10.29 -11.34
N VAL A 425 5.54 9.99 -11.24
CA VAL A 425 4.48 10.65 -12.00
C VAL A 425 3.66 11.50 -11.05
N THR A 426 3.49 12.78 -11.37
CA THR A 426 2.62 13.70 -10.63
C THR A 426 1.66 14.39 -11.59
N GLY A 427 0.57 14.98 -11.11
CA GLY A 427 -0.41 15.65 -11.96
C GLY A 427 -0.84 17.00 -11.43
N THR A 428 -1.24 17.90 -12.32
CA THR A 428 -1.88 19.16 -11.97
C THR A 428 -3.18 18.89 -11.21
N ILE A 429 -3.50 19.77 -10.27
CA ILE A 429 -4.71 19.72 -9.45
C ILE A 429 -5.56 20.93 -9.85
N ASP A 430 -6.63 20.70 -10.61
CA ASP A 430 -7.48 21.78 -11.15
C ASP A 430 -8.35 22.43 -10.07
N ALA A 431 -8.82 21.61 -9.14
CA ALA A 431 -9.58 22.04 -7.97
C ALA A 431 -8.91 21.45 -6.75
N ASP A 432 -8.35 22.31 -5.91
CA ASP A 432 -7.76 21.91 -4.64
C ASP A 432 -8.82 21.80 -3.54
N LEU A 433 -8.42 21.32 -2.36
CA LEU A 433 -9.27 21.19 -1.18
C LEU A 433 -8.44 21.59 0.07
N PRO A 434 -8.84 22.61 0.84
CA PRO A 434 -8.15 22.95 2.07
C PRO A 434 -8.24 21.82 3.09
N VAL A 435 -7.21 21.66 3.93
CA VAL A 435 -7.29 20.80 5.12
C VAL A 435 -7.73 21.69 6.30
N PRO A 436 -8.89 21.44 6.93
CA PRO A 436 -9.39 22.28 8.02
C PRO A 436 -8.38 22.42 9.17
N ASP A 437 -8.23 23.64 9.69
CA ASP A 437 -7.28 24.01 10.76
C ASP A 437 -5.79 23.70 10.46
N ARG A 438 -5.42 23.49 9.20
CA ARG A 438 -4.03 23.34 8.76
C ARG A 438 -3.64 24.47 7.81
N PRO A 439 -2.36 24.87 7.76
CA PRO A 439 -1.89 25.95 6.88
C PRO A 439 -1.66 25.49 5.44
N TYR A 440 -2.17 24.32 5.05
CA TYR A 440 -1.98 23.72 3.74
C TYR A 440 -3.25 23.06 3.22
N SER A 441 -3.34 22.88 1.91
CA SER A 441 -4.35 22.08 1.23
C SER A 441 -3.94 20.61 1.06
N PHE A 442 -4.90 19.77 0.64
CA PHE A 442 -4.63 18.40 0.23
C PHE A 442 -3.68 18.34 -0.97
N GLY A 443 -3.81 19.27 -1.93
CA GLY A 443 -2.91 19.33 -3.08
C GLY A 443 -1.49 19.73 -2.69
N GLU A 444 -1.34 20.69 -1.79
CA GLU A 444 -0.04 21.05 -1.21
C GLU A 444 0.56 19.89 -0.42
N LEU A 445 -0.25 19.15 0.34
CA LEU A 445 0.16 17.94 1.05
C LEU A 445 0.66 16.85 0.10
N GLN A 446 -0.10 16.51 -0.94
CA GLN A 446 0.29 15.50 -1.93
C GLN A 446 1.58 15.92 -2.66
N ALA A 447 1.68 17.19 -3.05
CA ALA A 447 2.89 17.73 -3.68
C ALA A 447 4.11 17.68 -2.74
N ALA A 448 3.92 17.99 -1.46
CA ALA A 448 4.96 17.90 -0.45
C ALA A 448 5.42 16.45 -0.21
N GLN A 449 4.49 15.49 -0.19
CA GLN A 449 4.78 14.06 -0.08
C GLN A 449 5.59 13.57 -1.29
N ALA A 450 5.19 13.93 -2.51
CA ALA A 450 5.91 13.58 -3.73
C ALA A 450 7.33 14.17 -3.76
N ALA A 451 7.46 15.45 -3.41
CA ALA A 451 8.75 16.11 -3.36
C ALA A 451 9.64 15.57 -2.24
N GLY A 452 9.06 15.26 -1.07
CA GLY A 452 9.78 14.72 0.07
C GLY A 452 10.34 13.33 -0.20
N ASP A 453 9.56 12.45 -0.83
CA ASP A 453 10.02 11.13 -1.25
C ASP A 453 11.12 11.21 -2.29
N ARG A 454 10.96 12.05 -3.31
CA ARG A 454 11.99 12.29 -4.31
C ARG A 454 13.30 12.81 -3.69
N GLN A 455 13.24 13.70 -2.70
CA GLN A 455 14.43 14.16 -1.99
C GLN A 455 15.10 13.02 -1.20
N ALA A 456 14.31 12.15 -0.56
CA ALA A 456 14.83 11.00 0.18
C ALA A 456 15.52 9.98 -0.74
N LEU A 457 14.98 9.74 -1.94
CA LEU A 457 15.57 8.87 -2.96
C LEU A 457 16.81 9.51 -3.60
N ALA A 458 16.71 10.74 -4.08
CA ALA A 458 17.82 11.45 -4.72
C ALA A 458 19.00 11.68 -3.76
N GLY A 459 18.73 11.97 -2.48
CA GLY A 459 19.76 12.11 -1.44
C GLY A 459 20.58 10.84 -1.19
N ARG A 460 20.07 9.67 -1.62
CA ARG A 460 20.77 8.37 -1.61
C ARG A 460 21.46 8.05 -2.95
N GLY A 461 21.55 9.01 -3.87
CA GLY A 461 22.16 8.83 -5.19
C GLY A 461 21.30 8.02 -6.16
N ARG A 462 19.99 7.89 -5.92
CA ARG A 462 19.07 7.13 -6.78
C ARG A 462 18.70 7.94 -8.03
N PRO A 463 18.70 7.36 -9.24
CA PRO A 463 18.13 8.00 -10.41
C PRO A 463 16.62 8.20 -10.22
N VAL A 464 16.14 9.44 -10.29
CA VAL A 464 14.71 9.77 -10.25
C VAL A 464 14.36 10.65 -11.43
N LEU A 465 13.54 10.13 -12.35
CA LEU A 465 12.90 10.91 -13.41
C LEU A 465 11.51 11.31 -12.93
N ARG A 466 11.23 12.62 -12.82
CA ARG A 466 9.87 13.11 -12.52
C ARG A 466 9.19 13.58 -13.79
N LEU A 467 8.00 13.07 -14.07
CA LEU A 467 7.12 13.51 -15.15
C LEU A 467 5.85 14.10 -14.53
N HIS A 468 5.64 15.40 -14.73
CA HIS A 468 4.44 16.11 -14.28
C HIS A 468 3.43 16.23 -15.42
N LEU A 469 2.20 15.80 -15.17
CA LEU A 469 1.10 15.82 -16.12
C LEU A 469 0.31 17.12 -15.94
N THR A 470 0.41 18.03 -16.91
CA THR A 470 -0.34 19.30 -16.92
C THR A 470 -1.82 19.08 -17.23
N ASP A 471 -2.14 18.07 -18.03
CA ASP A 471 -3.45 17.42 -18.13
C ASP A 471 -3.24 15.94 -17.80
N ARG A 472 -3.95 15.43 -16.78
CA ARG A 472 -3.71 14.07 -16.29
C ARG A 472 -4.13 13.00 -17.30
N ALA A 473 -5.28 13.17 -17.95
CA ALA A 473 -5.81 12.17 -18.87
C ALA A 473 -4.97 12.11 -20.16
N GLU A 474 -4.69 13.26 -20.77
CA GLU A 474 -3.82 13.35 -21.94
C GLU A 474 -2.39 12.91 -21.59
N GLY A 475 -1.89 13.32 -20.42
CA GLY A 475 -0.58 12.95 -19.92
C GLY A 475 -0.41 11.44 -19.74
N VAL A 476 -1.35 10.76 -19.10
CA VAL A 476 -1.32 9.29 -18.93
C VAL A 476 -1.34 8.60 -20.29
N ALA A 477 -2.20 9.03 -21.22
CA ALA A 477 -2.24 8.48 -22.57
C ALA A 477 -0.90 8.66 -23.32
N GLN A 478 -0.30 9.85 -23.21
CA GLN A 478 0.99 10.16 -23.80
C GLN A 478 2.13 9.33 -23.20
N LEU A 479 2.14 9.10 -21.88
CA LEU A 479 3.12 8.24 -21.22
C LEU A 479 2.98 6.78 -21.66
N LEU A 480 1.76 6.27 -21.80
CA LEU A 480 1.50 4.90 -22.25
C LEU A 480 1.94 4.69 -23.70
N ASP A 481 1.72 5.66 -24.59
CA ASP A 481 2.24 5.63 -25.97
C ASP A 481 3.77 5.61 -25.97
N ALA A 482 4.39 6.54 -25.24
CA ALA A 482 5.85 6.63 -25.17
C ALA A 482 6.50 5.35 -24.62
N ALA A 483 5.91 4.75 -23.57
CA ALA A 483 6.37 3.47 -23.02
C ALA A 483 6.18 2.32 -24.02
N GLY A 484 5.08 2.29 -24.78
CA GLY A 484 4.85 1.29 -25.83
C GLY A 484 5.92 1.33 -26.92
N ARG A 485 6.39 2.53 -27.27
CA ARG A 485 7.45 2.74 -28.27
C ARG A 485 8.85 2.31 -27.83
N LEU A 486 9.04 1.87 -26.59
CA LEU A 486 10.30 1.28 -26.13
C LEU A 486 10.45 -0.18 -26.57
N THR A 487 9.33 -0.86 -26.86
CA THR A 487 9.31 -2.27 -27.27
C THR A 487 9.47 -2.48 -28.78
N THR A 488 9.33 -1.40 -29.56
CA THR A 488 9.59 -1.31 -31.01
C THR A 488 10.96 -0.72 -31.29
#